data_AF-A0A7I4A050-F1
#
_entry.id   AF-A0A7I4A050-F1
#
_cell.length_a   1.000
_cell.length_b   1.000
_cell.length_c   1.000
_cell.angle_alpha   90.00
_cell.angle_beta   90.00
_cell.angle_gamma   90.00
#
_symmetry.space_group_name_H-M   'P 1'
#
loop_
_entity.id
_entity.type
_entity.pdbx_description
1 polymer ?
#
loop_
_entity_poly.entity_id
_entity_poly.type
_entity_poly.pdbx_seq_one_letter_code
_entity_poly.pdbx_strand_id
1 'polypeptide(L)'
;MQSIKSWVHPVGMSGGLSWAGGSIQAASNPRSFFFRQSGICGFLRSGFVAIGYQCLRRGPRTLHFSSVQSRACIEARVLSPAQEWVGLPEWRTNPVNELRLWGKRGPTSSRNEWEDITKLAAKTANAGQVLQLHREKLENSEAKVDGLNSEKRDLSLAEWGAIVLGTADPVEKAVFTHHAYRLWCNGELPLGVAEAPDSPARPNKPELVHPRKIPPPSGTILTPSAHALHNLAHIELNAIDLAWDTVVRFSGASEELDRQFFADFVHVADDESRHFLWCSQRLAEMGFSYGDMPAHNLLMVDCQRTSGSVMSRLAIIPMMQEARGLDAGPRLFDRLMGNGDTRSASITKRIAEEEVGHVAVGVAWFIDVCRRLGLNPADRFQGLLKEDDLELRGPFNHSARILAGLPRDWCYLQMNAVKMESRSLIPVKMFVLECQRSMAD
;
A
#
# COMPACT_ATOMS: atom_id res chain seq x y z
N MET A 1 22.34 0.08 51.65
CA MET A 1 22.30 -0.95 52.71
C MET A 1 22.02 -0.22 54.02
N GLN A 2 21.07 -0.72 54.83
CA GLN A 2 20.35 -0.05 55.95
C GLN A 2 19.18 0.85 55.52
N SER A 3 18.03 0.91 56.18
CA SER A 3 17.20 -0.04 56.96
C SER A 3 15.85 0.67 57.16
N ILE A 4 14.79 -0.13 57.24
CA ILE A 4 13.38 0.20 57.42
C ILE A 4 13.11 0.96 58.74
N LYS A 5 12.11 1.84 58.76
CA LYS A 5 11.20 2.04 59.91
C LYS A 5 9.88 2.72 59.50
N SER A 6 8.81 1.93 59.66
CA SER A 6 7.39 2.27 59.64
C SER A 6 6.96 3.19 60.78
N TRP A 7 5.94 4.01 60.54
CA TRP A 7 5.05 4.56 61.58
C TRP A 7 3.60 4.32 61.19
N VAL A 8 2.89 3.63 62.09
CA VAL A 8 1.43 3.48 62.17
C VAL A 8 1.06 3.90 63.60
N HIS A 9 -0.06 4.61 63.78
CA HIS A 9 -1.01 4.57 64.92
C HIS A 9 -2.00 5.78 64.85
N PRO A 10 -3.17 5.80 65.56
CA PRO A 10 -4.40 5.07 65.21
C PRO A 10 -5.73 5.84 65.56
N VAL A 11 -6.86 5.10 65.52
CA VAL A 11 -8.18 5.30 66.22
C VAL A 11 -9.14 6.35 65.62
N GLY A 12 -10.45 6.10 65.39
CA GLY A 12 -11.30 4.92 65.55
C GLY A 12 -12.79 5.29 65.71
N MET A 13 -13.66 4.37 65.24
CA MET A 13 -15.08 4.11 65.64
C MET A 13 -16.18 5.10 65.18
N SER A 14 -17.42 4.71 64.81
CA SER A 14 -18.20 3.47 65.04
C SER A 14 -19.47 3.40 64.15
N GLY A 15 -19.96 2.16 63.91
CA GLY A 15 -21.38 1.79 63.63
C GLY A 15 -21.62 1.29 62.20
N GLY A 16 -21.95 0.04 61.87
CA GLY A 16 -22.36 -1.13 62.65
C GLY A 16 -23.85 -1.44 62.44
N LEU A 17 -24.18 -2.40 61.56
CA LEU A 17 -25.34 -3.32 61.66
C LEU A 17 -25.23 -4.41 60.58
N SER A 18 -25.44 -5.66 61.01
CA SER A 18 -25.27 -6.92 60.27
C SER A 18 -26.58 -7.71 60.26
N TRP A 19 -26.80 -8.56 59.26
CA TRP A 19 -27.49 -9.88 59.32
C TRP A 19 -26.97 -10.69 58.09
N ALA A 20 -26.19 -11.77 58.23
CA ALA A 20 -26.56 -13.20 58.46
C ALA A 20 -27.61 -13.74 57.45
N GLY A 21 -27.46 -14.87 56.74
CA GLY A 21 -26.50 -15.97 56.70
C GLY A 21 -26.98 -17.02 55.66
N GLY A 22 -26.19 -18.09 55.41
CA GLY A 22 -26.66 -19.26 54.66
C GLY A 22 -25.57 -20.00 53.85
N SER A 23 -25.03 -21.07 54.42
CA SER A 23 -24.10 -22.04 53.81
C SER A 23 -24.85 -23.30 53.37
N ILE A 24 -24.46 -23.99 52.28
CA ILE A 24 -24.40 -25.49 52.15
C ILE A 24 -23.37 -25.89 51.05
N GLN A 25 -22.57 -26.93 51.34
CA GLN A 25 -21.57 -27.61 50.50
C GLN A 25 -22.15 -28.75 49.63
N ALA A 26 -21.43 -29.14 48.54
CA ALA A 26 -20.83 -30.49 48.33
C ALA A 26 -20.92 -31.09 46.89
N ALA A 27 -19.76 -31.62 46.45
CA ALA A 27 -19.50 -32.76 45.54
C ALA A 27 -19.97 -32.68 44.06
N SER A 28 -19.32 -33.21 43.02
CA SER A 28 -18.34 -34.31 42.84
C SER A 28 -17.67 -34.25 41.45
N ASN A 29 -16.41 -34.67 41.34
CA ASN A 29 -15.68 -35.05 40.12
C ASN A 29 -15.63 -36.60 40.06
N PRO A 30 -15.49 -37.32 38.90
CA PRO A 30 -14.16 -37.57 38.33
C PRO A 30 -14.04 -37.89 36.81
N ARG A 31 -12.89 -37.49 36.24
CA ARG A 31 -11.91 -38.18 35.34
C ARG A 31 -12.34 -39.30 34.37
N SER A 32 -11.73 -39.27 33.17
CA SER A 32 -11.19 -40.47 32.48
C SER A 32 -9.96 -40.14 31.63
N PHE A 33 -9.03 -41.11 31.55
CA PHE A 33 -7.65 -41.06 31.05
C PHE A 33 -7.46 -42.22 30.05
N PHE A 34 -6.71 -41.97 28.96
CA PHE A 34 -5.85 -42.87 28.14
C PHE A 34 -6.35 -44.20 27.54
N PHE A 35 -5.98 -44.44 26.27
CA PHE A 35 -5.14 -45.59 25.90
C PHE A 35 -4.40 -45.35 24.56
N ARG A 36 -3.15 -45.83 24.51
CA ARG A 36 -2.23 -45.87 23.37
C ARG A 36 -1.96 -47.35 23.08
N GLN A 37 -2.05 -47.80 21.83
CA GLN A 37 -1.38 -49.04 21.41
C GLN A 37 -1.07 -49.05 19.92
N SER A 38 0.11 -49.58 19.64
CA SER A 38 0.81 -49.79 18.37
C SER A 38 0.34 -51.05 17.63
N GLY A 39 0.46 -51.06 16.30
CA GLY A 39 0.26 -52.25 15.47
C GLY A 39 0.74 -52.04 14.03
N ILE A 40 1.72 -52.83 13.62
CA ILE A 40 2.34 -52.95 12.29
C ILE A 40 1.48 -53.86 11.40
N CYS A 41 1.50 -53.62 10.08
CA CYS A 41 1.53 -54.59 8.97
C CYS A 41 0.50 -54.31 7.85
N GLY A 42 0.94 -54.41 6.59
CA GLY A 42 0.05 -54.80 5.48
C GLY A 42 0.07 -53.92 4.24
N PHE A 43 1.00 -54.21 3.33
CA PHE A 43 0.97 -53.89 1.89
C PHE A 43 -0.43 -54.06 1.25
N LEU A 44 -0.82 -53.15 0.36
CA LEU A 44 -1.35 -53.48 -0.97
C LEU A 44 -1.25 -52.26 -1.91
N ARG A 45 -0.76 -52.54 -3.12
CA ARG A 45 -0.43 -51.61 -4.21
C ARG A 45 -1.68 -51.13 -4.95
N SER A 46 -1.71 -49.84 -5.28
CA SER A 46 -2.25 -49.26 -6.53
C SER A 46 -2.09 -47.75 -6.41
N GLY A 47 -1.07 -47.12 -7.00
CA GLY A 47 -1.04 -46.87 -8.44
C GLY A 47 -1.64 -45.48 -8.70
N PHE A 48 -0.89 -44.41 -8.42
CA PHE A 48 -1.21 -43.07 -8.93
C PHE A 48 0.07 -42.40 -9.43
N VAL A 49 -0.03 -41.94 -10.67
CA VAL A 49 1.00 -41.32 -11.49
C VAL A 49 1.45 -40.00 -10.87
N ALA A 50 2.75 -39.89 -10.59
CA ALA A 50 3.38 -38.62 -10.26
C ALA A 50 3.50 -37.80 -11.55
N ILE A 51 2.61 -36.82 -11.75
CA ILE A 51 2.83 -35.75 -12.71
C ILE A 51 3.69 -34.70 -11.99
N GLY A 52 4.98 -34.72 -12.29
CA GLY A 52 5.90 -33.68 -11.87
C GLY A 52 5.50 -32.35 -12.52
N TYR A 53 5.15 -31.37 -11.70
CA TYR A 53 5.08 -29.99 -12.15
C TYR A 53 6.50 -29.46 -12.28
N GLN A 54 7.09 -29.61 -13.47
CA GLN A 54 8.17 -28.74 -13.91
C GLN A 54 7.60 -27.33 -14.02
N CYS A 55 7.97 -26.48 -13.07
CA CYS A 55 7.71 -25.05 -13.10
C CYS A 55 8.56 -24.41 -14.21
N LEU A 56 8.06 -24.46 -15.45
CA LEU A 56 8.58 -23.65 -16.54
C LEU A 56 8.29 -22.19 -16.21
N ARG A 57 9.34 -21.46 -15.82
CA ARG A 57 9.35 -20.00 -15.72
C ARG A 57 8.91 -19.42 -17.06
N ARG A 58 7.64 -19.03 -17.17
CA ARG A 58 7.18 -18.15 -18.24
C ARG A 58 7.59 -16.74 -17.84
N GLY A 59 8.39 -16.08 -18.66
CA GLY A 59 8.66 -14.64 -18.51
C GLY A 59 7.36 -13.82 -18.49
N PRO A 60 7.45 -12.51 -18.18
CA PRO A 60 6.27 -11.64 -18.19
C PRO A 60 5.52 -11.82 -19.52
N ARG A 61 4.18 -11.92 -19.47
CA ARG A 61 3.39 -12.06 -20.71
C ARG A 61 3.64 -10.80 -21.53
N THR A 62 4.40 -10.96 -22.61
CA THR A 62 4.68 -9.93 -23.60
C THR A 62 3.36 -9.30 -24.05
N LEU A 63 3.31 -7.96 -24.08
CA LEU A 63 2.23 -7.21 -24.72
C LEU A 63 2.34 -7.49 -26.23
N HIS A 64 1.78 -8.60 -26.70
CA HIS A 64 1.72 -8.88 -28.12
C HIS A 64 0.70 -7.93 -28.76
N PHE A 65 1.16 -6.78 -29.23
CA PHE A 65 0.41 -5.90 -30.13
C PHE A 65 0.30 -6.58 -31.49
N SER A 66 -0.64 -7.52 -31.65
CA SER A 66 -0.93 -8.07 -32.96
C SER A 66 -1.60 -7.02 -33.82
N SER A 67 -1.02 -6.67 -34.96
CA SER A 67 -1.63 -5.81 -35.99
C SER A 67 -2.77 -6.55 -36.70
N VAL A 68 -3.86 -6.85 -35.99
CA VAL A 68 -5.07 -7.39 -36.61
C VAL A 68 -6.04 -6.24 -36.77
N GLN A 69 -6.01 -5.61 -37.95
CA GLN A 69 -7.13 -4.78 -38.42
C GLN A 69 -8.34 -5.69 -38.67
N SER A 70 -9.06 -6.04 -37.61
CA SER A 70 -10.38 -6.65 -37.73
C SER A 70 -11.40 -5.54 -37.98
N ARG A 71 -11.92 -5.48 -39.23
CA ARG A 71 -13.10 -4.69 -39.59
C ARG A 71 -14.36 -5.29 -38.95
N ALA A 72 -14.52 -5.07 -37.65
CA ALA A 72 -15.79 -5.18 -36.98
C ALA A 72 -15.96 -3.94 -36.10
N CYS A 73 -16.36 -2.83 -36.72
CA CYS A 73 -16.82 -1.65 -36.03
C CYS A 73 -18.13 -1.99 -35.31
N ILE A 74 -18.02 -2.52 -34.10
CA ILE A 74 -19.02 -2.24 -33.08
C ILE A 74 -18.80 -0.77 -32.76
N GLU A 75 -19.81 0.07 -32.99
CA GLU A 75 -19.89 1.41 -32.40
C GLU A 75 -19.90 1.25 -30.88
N ALA A 76 -18.72 0.97 -30.30
CA ALA A 76 -18.48 1.24 -28.92
C ALA A 76 -18.78 2.72 -28.77
N ARG A 77 -19.85 3.07 -28.04
CA ARG A 77 -20.00 4.41 -27.51
C ARG A 77 -18.66 4.74 -26.90
N VAL A 78 -17.89 5.59 -27.58
CA VAL A 78 -16.70 6.20 -27.03
C VAL A 78 -17.25 7.08 -25.91
N LEU A 79 -17.38 6.50 -24.72
CA LEU A 79 -17.41 7.28 -23.50
C LEU A 79 -16.25 8.24 -23.66
N SER A 80 -16.54 9.55 -23.51
CA SER A 80 -15.56 10.63 -23.57
C SER A 80 -14.22 10.12 -23.05
N PRO A 81 -13.10 10.29 -23.79
CA PRO A 81 -11.79 9.89 -23.29
C PRO A 81 -11.71 10.35 -21.84
N ALA A 82 -11.44 9.43 -20.90
CA ALA A 82 -11.25 9.83 -19.53
C ALA A 82 -10.18 10.93 -19.57
N GLN A 83 -10.58 12.13 -19.16
CA GLN A 83 -9.79 13.31 -19.41
C GLN A 83 -8.51 13.16 -18.61
N GLU A 84 -7.37 13.13 -19.31
CA GLU A 84 -6.06 13.09 -18.66
C GLU A 84 -6.00 14.24 -17.64
N TRP A 85 -5.49 13.95 -16.45
CA TRP A 85 -5.39 14.96 -15.41
C TRP A 85 -4.61 16.15 -15.94
N VAL A 86 -5.20 17.35 -15.90
CA VAL A 86 -4.63 18.56 -16.51
C VAL A 86 -3.25 18.90 -15.92
N GLY A 87 -2.98 18.49 -14.68
CA GLY A 87 -1.68 18.68 -14.04
C GLY A 87 -0.61 17.66 -14.44
N LEU A 88 -0.92 16.61 -15.21
CA LEU A 88 0.05 15.56 -15.52
C LEU A 88 1.26 16.06 -16.35
N PRO A 89 1.08 16.92 -17.38
CA PRO A 89 2.23 17.50 -18.07
C PRO A 89 3.12 18.36 -17.17
N GLU A 90 2.52 19.15 -16.28
CA GLU A 90 3.26 19.96 -15.29
C GLU A 90 4.00 19.05 -14.30
N TRP A 91 3.32 18.04 -13.75
CA TRP A 91 3.92 17.05 -12.88
C TRP A 91 5.11 16.35 -13.53
N ARG A 92 5.01 15.91 -14.79
CA ARG A 92 6.11 15.27 -15.54
C ARG A 92 7.33 16.17 -15.76
N THR A 93 7.12 17.48 -15.75
CA THR A 93 8.17 18.49 -16.02
C THR A 93 8.64 19.20 -14.75
N ASN A 94 8.11 18.83 -13.58
CA ASN A 94 8.58 19.35 -12.31
C ASN A 94 10.07 19.08 -12.15
N PRO A 95 10.85 20.08 -11.68
CA PRO A 95 12.24 19.84 -11.34
C PRO A 95 12.32 18.85 -10.20
N VAL A 96 13.48 18.20 -10.08
CA VAL A 96 13.81 17.36 -8.93
C VAL A 96 13.48 18.12 -7.64
N ASN A 97 12.65 17.50 -6.79
CA ASN A 97 12.22 18.10 -5.55
C ASN A 97 13.22 17.80 -4.42
N GLU A 98 13.90 18.81 -3.92
CA GLU A 98 14.93 18.66 -2.86
C GLU A 98 14.35 18.77 -1.43
N LEU A 99 13.02 18.89 -1.26
CA LEU A 99 12.37 19.15 0.03
C LEU A 99 12.25 17.89 0.91
N ARG A 100 13.38 17.27 1.23
CA ARG A 100 13.46 15.98 1.93
C ARG A 100 13.25 16.05 3.44
N LEU A 101 13.15 17.26 4.00
CA LEU A 101 12.90 17.49 5.43
C LEU A 101 11.59 18.22 5.63
N TRP A 102 11.00 18.07 6.82
CA TRP A 102 9.88 18.89 7.24
C TRP A 102 10.34 19.94 8.27
N GLY A 103 10.41 21.19 7.83
CA GLY A 103 10.83 22.34 8.62
C GLY A 103 9.73 22.90 9.53
N LYS A 104 9.95 24.07 10.13
CA LYS A 104 8.96 24.70 11.03
C LYS A 104 7.67 25.10 10.31
N ARG A 105 7.77 25.51 9.04
CA ARG A 105 6.65 26.04 8.24
C ARG A 105 6.15 25.10 7.14
N GLY A 106 6.72 23.90 7.02
CA GLY A 106 6.40 22.96 5.94
C GLY A 106 7.66 22.28 5.40
N PRO A 107 7.57 21.62 4.24
CA PRO A 107 8.71 21.01 3.56
C PRO A 107 9.88 21.98 3.35
N THR A 108 11.10 21.50 3.51
CA THR A 108 12.34 22.28 3.37
C THR A 108 13.48 21.39 2.89
N SER A 109 14.44 21.98 2.17
CA SER A 109 15.73 21.35 1.83
C SER A 109 16.85 21.79 2.78
N SER A 110 16.57 22.77 3.66
CA SER A 110 17.57 23.39 4.52
C SER A 110 17.92 22.52 5.72
N ARG A 111 19.16 21.99 5.74
CA ARG A 111 19.70 21.32 6.93
C ARG A 111 19.86 22.26 8.13
N ASN A 112 19.92 23.57 7.92
CA ASN A 112 20.04 24.52 9.03
C ASN A 112 18.79 24.52 9.92
N GLU A 113 17.65 24.01 9.43
CA GLU A 113 16.44 23.85 10.24
C GLU A 113 16.53 22.69 11.24
N TRP A 114 17.56 21.84 11.17
CA TRP A 114 17.74 20.73 12.10
C TRP A 114 17.83 21.18 13.56
N GLU A 115 18.46 22.33 13.84
CA GLU A 115 18.48 22.88 15.19
C GLU A 115 17.07 23.22 15.68
N ASP A 116 16.25 23.84 14.82
CA ASP A 116 14.88 24.21 15.14
C ASP A 116 13.99 22.98 15.29
N ILE A 117 14.15 21.96 14.43
CA ILE A 117 13.48 20.66 14.56
C ILE A 117 13.86 19.99 15.89
N THR A 118 15.14 20.05 16.26
CA THR A 118 15.64 19.48 17.54
C THR A 118 15.03 20.21 18.73
N LYS A 119 14.99 21.54 18.71
CA LYS A 119 14.33 22.36 19.74
C LYS A 119 12.84 22.04 19.85
N LEU A 120 12.15 21.81 18.73
CA LEU A 120 10.75 21.39 18.72
C LEU A 120 10.55 19.99 19.34
N ALA A 121 11.48 19.07 19.10
CA ALA A 121 11.46 17.69 19.60
C ALA A 121 11.90 17.56 21.07
N ALA A 122 12.69 18.50 21.60
CA ALA A 122 13.22 18.47 22.98
C ALA A 122 12.15 18.51 24.10
N LYS A 123 10.86 18.50 23.74
CA LYS A 123 9.73 18.44 24.67
C LYS A 123 9.56 17.07 25.35
N THR A 124 10.19 16.01 24.84
CA THR A 124 10.20 14.69 25.49
C THR A 124 11.63 14.15 25.60
N ALA A 125 11.95 13.47 26.70
CA ALA A 125 13.31 13.02 27.01
C ALA A 125 13.89 12.04 25.96
N ASN A 126 13.05 11.25 25.28
CA ASN A 126 13.49 10.28 24.27
C ASN A 126 13.60 10.87 22.84
N ALA A 127 12.81 11.91 22.52
CA ALA A 127 12.73 12.42 21.15
C ALA A 127 14.03 13.03 20.64
N GLY A 128 14.79 13.71 21.49
CA GLY A 128 16.10 14.26 21.11
C GLY A 128 17.07 13.17 20.62
N GLN A 129 17.13 12.04 21.33
CA GLN A 129 18.02 10.93 20.98
C GLN A 129 17.56 10.22 19.70
N VAL A 130 16.26 9.91 19.57
CA VAL A 130 15.74 9.24 18.38
C VAL A 130 15.90 10.11 17.13
N LEU A 131 15.65 11.42 17.25
CA LEU A 131 15.86 12.38 16.18
C LEU A 131 17.32 12.48 15.75
N GLN A 132 18.25 12.49 16.71
CA GLN A 132 19.69 12.51 16.43
C GLN A 132 20.11 11.26 15.66
N LEU A 133 19.68 10.07 16.11
CA LEU A 133 19.94 8.81 15.41
C LEU A 133 19.35 8.80 14.00
N HIS A 134 18.14 9.35 13.81
CA HIS A 134 17.53 9.49 12.50
C HIS A 134 18.35 10.38 11.56
N ARG A 135 18.86 11.52 12.06
CA ARG A 135 19.74 12.41 11.30
C ARG A 135 21.05 11.72 10.90
N GLU A 136 21.75 11.10 11.85
CA GLU A 136 23.01 10.40 11.58
C GLU A 136 22.81 9.32 10.51
N LYS A 137 21.68 8.63 10.56
CA LYS A 137 21.32 7.62 9.58
C LYS A 137 21.11 8.19 8.17
N LEU A 138 20.46 9.35 8.06
CA LEU A 138 20.30 10.06 6.80
C LEU A 138 21.67 10.48 6.24
N GLU A 139 22.51 11.12 7.05
CA GLU A 139 23.85 11.57 6.67
C GLU A 139 24.75 10.40 6.23
N ASN A 140 24.72 9.29 6.97
CA ASN A 140 25.48 8.08 6.62
C ASN A 140 24.98 7.45 5.30
N SER A 141 23.67 7.49 5.05
CA SER A 141 23.08 6.94 3.81
C SER A 141 23.48 7.77 2.59
N GLU A 142 23.54 9.10 2.75
CA GLU A 142 23.98 10.02 1.70
C GLU A 142 25.48 9.84 1.40
N ALA A 143 26.32 9.77 2.43
CA ALA A 143 27.74 9.47 2.24
C ALA A 143 27.97 8.12 1.53
N LYS A 144 27.14 7.13 1.83
CA LYS A 144 27.18 5.81 1.20
C LYS A 144 26.78 5.86 -0.28
N VAL A 145 25.74 6.63 -0.63
CA VAL A 145 25.31 6.75 -2.04
C VAL A 145 26.35 7.50 -2.88
N ASP A 146 26.98 8.53 -2.32
CA ASP A 146 28.07 9.25 -2.99
C ASP A 146 29.27 8.33 -3.27
N GLY A 147 29.60 7.46 -2.30
CA GLY A 147 30.60 6.40 -2.49
C GLY A 147 30.23 5.42 -3.61
N LEU A 148 28.99 4.93 -3.63
CA LEU A 148 28.48 4.04 -4.68
C LEU A 148 28.53 4.68 -6.06
N ASN A 149 28.16 5.96 -6.17
CA ASN A 149 28.20 6.70 -7.44
C ASN A 149 29.62 6.75 -8.02
N SER A 150 30.65 6.86 -7.16
CA SER A 150 32.03 6.87 -7.60
C SER A 150 32.49 5.55 -8.23
N GLU A 151 31.98 4.41 -7.73
CA GLU A 151 32.32 3.05 -8.15
C GLU A 151 31.43 2.51 -9.28
N LYS A 152 30.21 3.02 -9.42
CA LYS A 152 29.14 2.44 -10.24
C LYS A 152 28.57 3.39 -11.30
N ARG A 153 29.43 4.18 -11.95
CA ARG A 153 29.02 5.20 -12.94
C ARG A 153 28.33 4.65 -14.19
N ASP A 154 28.52 3.38 -14.50
CA ASP A 154 27.99 2.75 -15.72
C ASP A 154 26.64 2.06 -15.53
N LEU A 155 25.99 2.21 -14.37
CA LEU A 155 24.71 1.56 -14.10
C LEU A 155 23.56 2.19 -14.90
N SER A 156 22.59 1.34 -15.23
CA SER A 156 21.30 1.77 -15.77
C SER A 156 20.27 2.10 -14.67
N LEU A 157 19.16 2.74 -15.06
CA LEU A 157 18.02 2.98 -14.18
C LEU A 157 17.46 1.68 -13.60
N ALA A 158 17.32 0.63 -14.42
CA ALA A 158 16.86 -0.68 -13.96
C ALA A 158 17.83 -1.31 -12.95
N GLU A 159 19.14 -1.17 -13.14
CA GLU A 159 20.13 -1.70 -12.18
C GLU A 159 20.14 -0.91 -10.87
N TRP A 160 19.99 0.41 -10.93
CA TRP A 160 19.74 1.23 -9.73
C TRP A 160 18.47 0.80 -9.01
N GLY A 161 17.39 0.54 -9.74
CA GLY A 161 16.16 0.01 -9.16
C GLY A 161 16.37 -1.33 -8.45
N ALA A 162 17.16 -2.24 -9.02
CA ALA A 162 17.51 -3.50 -8.38
C ALA A 162 18.31 -3.28 -7.07
N ILE A 163 19.23 -2.30 -7.05
CA ILE A 163 19.95 -1.89 -5.83
C ILE A 163 18.98 -1.35 -4.77
N VAL A 164 18.06 -0.47 -5.15
CA VAL A 164 17.06 0.10 -4.22
C VAL A 164 16.16 -1.01 -3.66
N LEU A 165 15.66 -1.91 -4.51
CA LEU A 165 14.86 -3.05 -4.07
C LEU A 165 15.66 -3.98 -3.15
N GLY A 166 16.96 -4.16 -3.40
CA GLY A 166 17.88 -4.92 -2.55
C GLY A 166 18.33 -4.21 -1.25
N THR A 167 18.00 -2.92 -1.09
CA THR A 167 18.37 -2.15 0.10
C THR A 167 17.34 -2.36 1.21
N ALA A 168 17.78 -3.00 2.30
CA ALA A 168 16.90 -3.34 3.42
C ALA A 168 16.56 -2.14 4.29
N ASP A 169 17.48 -1.19 4.46
CA ASP A 169 17.26 -0.06 5.34
C ASP A 169 16.30 0.97 4.72
N PRO A 170 15.20 1.36 5.40
CA PRO A 170 14.20 2.26 4.82
C PRO A 170 14.72 3.67 4.50
N VAL A 171 15.60 4.23 5.34
CA VAL A 171 16.16 5.58 5.11
C VAL A 171 17.16 5.51 3.97
N GLU A 172 18.02 4.50 3.96
CA GLU A 172 18.96 4.26 2.87
C GLU A 172 18.25 4.05 1.53
N LYS A 173 17.18 3.26 1.53
CA LYS A 173 16.33 3.01 0.34
C LYS A 173 15.74 4.32 -0.21
N ALA A 174 15.25 5.18 0.67
CA ALA A 174 14.71 6.49 0.26
C ALA A 174 15.81 7.40 -0.32
N VAL A 175 16.99 7.44 0.29
CA VAL A 175 18.14 8.22 -0.22
C VAL A 175 18.61 7.71 -1.58
N PHE A 176 18.74 6.39 -1.75
CA PHE A 176 19.16 5.78 -3.01
C PHE A 176 18.14 6.00 -4.12
N THR A 177 16.85 5.96 -3.78
CA THR A 177 15.76 6.30 -4.70
C THR A 177 15.94 7.70 -5.25
N HIS A 178 16.10 8.68 -4.35
CA HIS A 178 16.26 10.07 -4.73
C HIS A 178 17.51 10.32 -5.59
N HIS A 179 18.62 9.68 -5.24
CA HIS A 179 19.85 9.75 -6.00
C HIS A 179 19.67 9.21 -7.43
N ALA A 180 19.09 8.02 -7.58
CA ALA A 180 18.85 7.43 -8.90
C ALA A 180 17.90 8.29 -9.75
N TYR A 181 16.85 8.86 -9.14
CA TYR A 181 15.96 9.78 -9.83
C TYR A 181 16.68 11.05 -10.32
N ARG A 182 17.56 11.63 -9.49
CA ARG A 182 18.39 12.78 -9.88
C ARG A 182 19.27 12.49 -11.09
N LEU A 183 19.99 11.36 -11.06
CA LEU A 183 20.82 10.95 -12.20
C LEU A 183 19.98 10.73 -13.46
N TRP A 184 18.79 10.14 -13.34
CA TRP A 184 17.85 9.97 -14.45
C TRP A 184 17.39 11.31 -15.05
N CYS A 185 16.97 12.26 -14.21
CA CYS A 185 16.55 13.59 -14.63
C CYS A 185 17.66 14.38 -15.32
N ASN A 186 18.92 14.18 -14.90
CA ASN A 186 20.09 14.78 -15.53
C ASN A 186 20.50 14.10 -16.85
N GLY A 187 19.86 13.00 -17.23
CA GLY A 187 20.23 12.21 -18.42
C GLY A 187 21.50 11.38 -18.23
N GLU A 188 21.91 11.14 -16.98
CA GLU A 188 23.13 10.41 -16.63
C GLU A 188 22.91 8.89 -16.58
N LEU A 189 21.66 8.41 -16.65
CA LEU A 189 21.33 6.99 -16.65
C LEU A 189 20.66 6.54 -17.96
N PRO A 190 21.17 5.49 -18.64
CA PRO A 190 20.38 4.75 -19.60
C PRO A 190 19.27 3.97 -18.88
N LEU A 191 18.21 3.57 -19.59
CA LEU A 191 17.15 2.74 -18.97
C LEU A 191 17.70 1.37 -18.55
N GLY A 192 18.34 0.67 -19.50
CA GLY A 192 18.86 -0.69 -19.35
C GLY A 192 17.80 -1.72 -18.95
N VAL A 193 18.26 -2.92 -18.61
CA VAL A 193 17.40 -4.03 -18.20
C VAL A 193 18.04 -4.70 -16.99
N ALA A 194 17.23 -5.03 -15.99
CA ALA A 194 17.68 -5.76 -14.82
C ALA A 194 16.60 -6.74 -14.33
N GLU A 195 17.03 -7.80 -13.66
CA GLU A 195 16.13 -8.74 -13.01
C GLU A 195 15.64 -8.16 -11.68
N ALA A 196 14.32 -8.05 -11.53
CA ALA A 196 13.73 -7.66 -10.26
C ALA A 196 13.88 -8.79 -9.23
N PRO A 197 14.26 -8.51 -7.97
CA PRO A 197 14.27 -9.54 -6.94
C PRO A 197 12.86 -10.10 -6.72
N ASP A 198 12.78 -11.32 -6.17
CA ASP A 198 11.49 -11.97 -5.85
C ASP A 198 10.67 -11.13 -4.85
N SER A 199 11.35 -10.40 -3.97
CA SER A 199 10.76 -9.43 -3.06
C SER A 199 11.77 -8.35 -2.67
N PRO A 200 11.33 -7.12 -2.38
CA PRO A 200 12.21 -6.09 -1.85
C PRO A 200 12.80 -6.53 -0.51
N ALA A 201 14.05 -6.16 -0.27
CA ALA A 201 14.71 -6.34 1.00
C ALA A 201 14.01 -5.52 2.09
N ARG A 202 13.95 -6.11 3.29
CA ARG A 202 13.32 -5.53 4.47
C ARG A 202 14.26 -5.65 5.67
N PRO A 203 14.25 -4.68 6.58
CA PRO A 203 14.99 -4.78 7.84
C PRO A 203 14.28 -5.75 8.79
N ASN A 204 14.92 -6.11 9.90
CA ASN A 204 14.32 -7.01 10.91
C ASN A 204 13.04 -6.46 11.57
N LYS A 205 12.81 -5.14 11.53
CA LYS A 205 11.64 -4.45 12.09
C LYS A 205 11.07 -3.46 11.09
N PRO A 206 9.74 -3.33 10.94
CA PRO A 206 8.70 -3.93 11.78
C PRO A 206 8.52 -5.44 11.55
N GLU A 207 8.02 -6.15 12.55
CA GLU A 207 7.52 -7.51 12.35
C GLU A 207 6.33 -7.46 11.39
N LEU A 208 6.36 -8.27 10.33
CA LEU A 208 5.27 -8.33 9.36
C LEU A 208 4.23 -9.36 9.79
N VAL A 209 3.04 -8.87 10.14
CA VAL A 209 1.92 -9.68 10.63
C VAL A 209 0.69 -9.56 9.73
N HIS A 210 -0.27 -10.46 9.90
CA HIS A 210 -1.57 -10.35 9.23
C HIS A 210 -2.29 -9.06 9.68
N PRO A 211 -3.03 -8.33 8.80
CA PRO A 211 -3.70 -7.06 9.13
C PRO A 211 -4.53 -7.09 10.42
N ARG A 212 -5.25 -8.18 10.68
CA ARG A 212 -6.03 -8.40 11.91
C ARG A 212 -5.20 -8.51 13.19
N LYS A 213 -3.88 -8.71 13.09
CA LYS A 213 -2.94 -8.79 14.19
C LYS A 213 -2.20 -7.47 14.43
N ILE A 214 -2.45 -6.44 13.62
CA ILE A 214 -1.92 -5.10 13.89
C ILE A 214 -2.58 -4.57 15.16
N PRO A 215 -1.80 -4.26 16.20
CA PRO A 215 -2.36 -3.77 17.45
C PRO A 215 -3.04 -2.40 17.25
N PRO A 216 -4.19 -2.15 17.91
CA PRO A 216 -4.77 -0.81 17.94
C PRO A 216 -3.83 0.15 18.72
N PRO A 217 -3.99 1.49 18.59
CA PRO A 217 -3.13 2.45 19.28
C PRO A 217 -2.96 2.17 20.79
N SER A 218 -4.03 1.80 21.49
CA SER A 218 -4.03 1.48 22.92
C SER A 218 -3.24 0.21 23.29
N GLY A 219 -2.91 -0.63 22.30
CA GLY A 219 -2.12 -1.85 22.47
C GLY A 219 -0.65 -1.68 22.08
N THR A 220 -0.18 -0.44 21.88
CA THR A 220 1.20 -0.14 21.49
C THR A 220 1.83 0.90 22.40
N ILE A 221 3.15 1.06 22.30
CA ILE A 221 3.87 2.16 22.97
C ILE A 221 3.63 3.53 22.30
N LEU A 222 3.07 3.54 21.09
CA LEU A 222 2.93 4.72 20.25
C LEU A 222 1.71 5.53 20.70
N THR A 223 1.82 6.86 20.64
CA THR A 223 0.64 7.73 20.73
C THR A 223 -0.29 7.50 19.54
N PRO A 224 -1.58 7.89 19.61
CA PRO A 224 -2.49 7.75 18.47
C PRO A 224 -1.98 8.41 17.18
N SER A 225 -1.33 9.57 17.26
CA SER A 225 -0.73 10.23 16.09
C SER A 225 0.51 9.51 15.58
N ALA A 226 1.38 9.02 16.46
CA ALA A 226 2.54 8.22 16.08
C ALA A 226 2.14 6.87 15.47
N HIS A 227 1.10 6.22 15.99
CA HIS A 227 0.54 4.99 15.43
C HIS A 227 0.05 5.21 14.00
N ALA A 228 -0.68 6.31 13.77
CA ALA A 228 -1.17 6.64 12.45
C ALA A 228 -0.03 6.97 11.46
N LEU A 229 0.98 7.73 11.90
CA LEU A 229 2.15 8.04 11.08
C LEU A 229 3.07 6.84 10.82
N HIS A 230 3.18 5.90 11.74
CA HIS A 230 3.93 4.66 11.51
C HIS A 230 3.27 3.82 10.41
N ASN A 231 1.94 3.70 10.44
CA ASN A 231 1.21 3.05 9.35
C ASN A 231 1.36 3.80 8.02
N LEU A 232 1.29 5.14 8.03
CA LEU A 232 1.50 5.94 6.82
C LEU A 232 2.92 5.75 6.26
N ALA A 233 3.96 5.87 7.10
CA ALA A 233 5.34 5.59 6.71
C ALA A 233 5.52 4.16 6.16
N HIS A 234 4.79 3.17 6.69
CA HIS A 234 4.82 1.82 6.14
C HIS A 234 4.19 1.74 4.75
N ILE A 235 3.13 2.49 4.48
CA ILE A 235 2.52 2.60 3.16
C ILE A 235 3.52 3.24 2.18
N GLU A 236 4.09 4.40 2.53
CA GLU A 236 5.01 5.11 1.62
C GLU A 236 6.27 4.29 1.32
N LEU A 237 6.81 3.58 2.31
CA LEU A 237 7.95 2.69 2.09
C LEU A 237 7.61 1.59 1.07
N ASN A 238 6.40 1.00 1.18
CA ASN A 238 5.98 0.01 0.20
C ASN A 238 5.75 0.67 -1.17
N ALA A 239 5.22 1.89 -1.24
CA ALA A 239 5.00 2.61 -2.50
C ALA A 239 6.32 2.87 -3.25
N ILE A 240 7.42 3.21 -2.54
CA ILE A 240 8.77 3.23 -3.11
C ILE A 240 9.11 1.90 -3.81
N ASP A 241 8.89 0.78 -3.12
CA ASP A 241 9.20 -0.54 -3.67
C ASP A 241 8.28 -0.94 -4.81
N LEU A 242 6.99 -0.59 -4.76
CA LEU A 242 6.02 -0.88 -5.81
C LEU A 242 6.37 -0.13 -7.11
N ALA A 243 6.77 1.13 -6.98
CA ALA A 243 7.20 1.96 -8.10
C ALA A 243 8.52 1.41 -8.71
N TRP A 244 9.53 1.13 -7.89
CA TRP A 244 10.77 0.52 -8.38
C TRP A 244 10.58 -0.88 -8.95
N ASP A 245 9.75 -1.72 -8.34
CA ASP A 245 9.42 -3.04 -8.88
C ASP A 245 8.80 -2.91 -10.27
N THR A 246 7.91 -1.92 -10.47
CA THR A 246 7.34 -1.63 -11.79
C THR A 246 8.41 -1.22 -12.79
N VAL A 247 9.35 -0.33 -12.42
CA VAL A 247 10.45 0.08 -13.30
C VAL A 247 11.33 -1.10 -13.68
N VAL A 248 11.82 -1.86 -12.71
CA VAL A 248 12.79 -2.94 -12.94
C VAL A 248 12.13 -4.10 -13.68
N ARG A 249 10.97 -4.55 -13.22
CA ARG A 249 10.32 -5.77 -13.72
C ARG A 249 9.84 -5.65 -15.16
N PHE A 250 9.47 -4.44 -15.58
CA PHE A 250 9.03 -4.18 -16.96
C PHE A 250 10.12 -3.54 -17.82
N SER A 251 11.34 -3.38 -17.31
CA SER A 251 12.47 -2.80 -18.08
C SER A 251 12.75 -3.55 -19.38
N GLY A 252 12.58 -4.88 -19.40
CA GLY A 252 12.73 -5.70 -20.62
C GLY A 252 11.61 -5.53 -21.66
N ALA A 253 10.55 -4.78 -21.35
CA ALA A 253 9.46 -4.46 -22.28
C ALA A 253 9.54 -3.00 -22.77
N SER A 254 10.76 -2.43 -22.83
CA SER A 254 10.99 -1.02 -23.20
C SER A 254 10.79 -0.72 -24.69
N GLU A 255 10.63 -1.74 -25.53
CA GLU A 255 10.24 -1.55 -26.94
C GLU A 255 8.72 -1.34 -27.06
N GLU A 256 7.96 -1.99 -26.18
CA GLU A 256 6.50 -1.89 -26.09
C GLU A 256 6.03 -0.70 -25.25
N LEU A 257 6.81 -0.36 -24.21
CA LEU A 257 6.57 0.71 -23.27
C LEU A 257 7.54 1.86 -23.50
N ASP A 258 7.02 3.08 -23.64
CA ASP A 258 7.85 4.23 -23.96
C ASP A 258 8.76 4.59 -22.77
N ARG A 259 9.90 5.25 -23.02
CA ARG A 259 10.81 5.76 -21.97
C ARG A 259 10.07 6.57 -20.89
N GLN A 260 8.99 7.26 -21.27
CA GLN A 260 8.17 8.04 -20.35
C GLN A 260 7.47 7.18 -19.29
N PHE A 261 7.16 5.90 -19.56
CA PHE A 261 6.58 4.98 -18.58
C PHE A 261 7.52 4.84 -17.39
N PHE A 262 8.78 4.55 -17.67
CA PHE A 262 9.81 4.39 -16.65
C PHE A 262 10.13 5.71 -15.95
N ALA A 263 10.14 6.82 -16.70
CA ALA A 263 10.30 8.16 -16.13
C ALA A 263 9.18 8.53 -15.14
N ASP A 264 7.93 8.21 -15.47
CA ASP A 264 6.79 8.47 -14.60
C ASP A 264 6.89 7.62 -13.31
N PHE A 265 7.18 6.32 -13.41
CA PHE A 265 7.25 5.46 -12.21
C PHE A 265 8.48 5.73 -11.34
N VAL A 266 9.64 6.12 -11.90
CA VAL A 266 10.76 6.58 -11.06
C VAL A 266 10.45 7.91 -10.36
N HIS A 267 9.65 8.79 -11.00
CA HIS A 267 9.20 10.03 -10.35
C HIS A 267 8.23 9.73 -9.20
N VAL A 268 7.28 8.79 -9.38
CA VAL A 268 6.46 8.28 -8.26
C VAL A 268 7.35 7.77 -7.13
N ALA A 269 8.34 6.91 -7.42
CA ALA A 269 9.26 6.40 -6.40
C ALA A 269 9.97 7.52 -5.62
N ASP A 270 10.38 8.59 -6.32
CA ASP A 270 11.03 9.75 -5.72
C ASP A 270 10.10 10.55 -4.81
N ASP A 271 8.83 10.76 -5.21
CA ASP A 271 7.81 11.36 -4.34
C ASP A 271 7.60 10.53 -3.08
N GLU A 272 7.43 9.21 -3.21
CA GLU A 272 7.20 8.32 -2.07
C GLU A 272 8.39 8.25 -1.12
N SER A 273 9.61 8.35 -1.65
CA SER A 273 10.82 8.45 -0.82
C SER A 273 10.80 9.71 0.05
N ARG A 274 10.27 10.82 -0.46
CA ARG A 274 10.08 12.06 0.29
C ARG A 274 9.00 11.93 1.35
N HIS A 275 7.85 11.36 0.97
CA HIS A 275 6.72 11.11 1.87
C HIS A 275 7.14 10.26 3.07
N PHE A 276 7.88 9.17 2.78
CA PHE A 276 8.45 8.31 3.80
C PHE A 276 9.38 9.08 4.76
N LEU A 277 10.30 9.89 4.22
CA LEU A 277 11.25 10.64 5.03
C LEU A 277 10.55 11.67 5.92
N TRP A 278 9.53 12.38 5.44
CA TRP A 278 8.72 13.28 6.28
C TRP A 278 8.03 12.53 7.42
N CYS A 279 7.44 11.37 7.14
CA CYS A 279 6.80 10.56 8.17
C CYS A 279 7.81 10.01 9.19
N SER A 280 8.94 9.49 8.71
CA SER A 280 10.01 8.94 9.56
C SER A 280 10.63 10.02 10.45
N GLN A 281 10.90 11.20 9.89
CA GLN A 281 11.38 12.34 10.67
C GLN A 281 10.37 12.71 11.76
N ARG A 282 9.08 12.79 11.40
CA ARG A 282 8.04 13.17 12.37
C ARG A 282 7.87 12.13 13.48
N LEU A 283 7.99 10.84 13.18
CA LEU A 283 8.05 9.78 14.21
C LEU A 283 9.22 10.02 15.17
N ALA A 284 10.40 10.32 14.65
CA ALA A 284 11.60 10.57 15.44
C ALA A 284 11.44 11.79 16.37
N GLU A 285 10.81 12.86 15.87
CA GLU A 285 10.46 14.04 16.68
C GLU A 285 9.47 13.73 17.82
N MET A 286 8.68 12.66 17.71
CA MET A 286 7.79 12.18 18.77
C MET A 286 8.47 11.16 19.70
N GLY A 287 9.73 10.79 19.42
CA GLY A 287 10.49 9.80 20.18
C GLY A 287 10.18 8.35 19.81
N PHE A 288 9.69 8.11 18.59
CA PHE A 288 9.44 6.77 18.05
C PHE A 288 10.19 6.57 16.74
N SER A 289 10.45 5.32 16.39
CA SER A 289 11.06 4.93 15.13
C SER A 289 10.08 4.14 14.26
N TYR A 290 10.26 4.24 12.95
CA TYR A 290 9.70 3.24 12.06
C TYR A 290 10.22 1.85 12.46
N GLY A 291 9.30 0.93 12.72
CA GLY A 291 9.60 -0.41 13.27
C GLY A 291 9.24 -0.65 14.74
N ASP A 292 8.82 0.38 15.49
CA ASP A 292 8.41 0.25 16.90
C ASP A 292 7.06 -0.47 17.12
N MET A 293 6.33 -0.72 16.04
CA MET A 293 5.07 -1.48 16.00
C MET A 293 5.11 -2.47 14.82
N PRO A 294 4.47 -3.66 14.93
CA PRO A 294 4.25 -4.55 13.79
C PRO A 294 3.51 -3.89 12.63
N ALA A 295 3.81 -4.29 11.40
CA ALA A 295 3.17 -3.79 10.18
C ALA A 295 2.63 -4.95 9.33
N HIS A 296 1.85 -4.68 8.28
CA HIS A 296 1.28 -5.73 7.42
C HIS A 296 1.89 -5.72 6.02
N ASN A 297 2.02 -6.88 5.38
CA ASN A 297 2.61 -6.97 4.04
C ASN A 297 1.59 -7.07 2.88
N LEU A 298 0.37 -6.54 3.05
CA LEU A 298 -0.70 -6.71 2.05
C LEU A 298 -0.33 -6.15 0.67
N LEU A 299 0.32 -4.99 0.62
CA LEU A 299 0.60 -4.29 -0.63
C LEU A 299 1.52 -5.13 -1.53
N MET A 300 2.49 -5.82 -0.93
CA MET A 300 3.42 -6.69 -1.67
C MET A 300 2.79 -7.95 -2.24
N VAL A 301 1.71 -8.46 -1.63
CA VAL A 301 0.97 -9.62 -2.18
C VAL A 301 0.38 -9.28 -3.55
N ASP A 302 -0.21 -8.10 -3.68
CA ASP A 302 -0.77 -7.63 -4.95
C ASP A 302 0.33 -7.28 -5.98
N CYS A 303 1.48 -6.79 -5.52
CA CYS A 303 2.65 -6.59 -6.36
C CYS A 303 3.12 -7.90 -7.02
N GLN A 304 3.27 -8.96 -6.22
CA GLN A 304 3.63 -10.29 -6.70
C GLN A 304 2.57 -10.86 -7.64
N ARG A 305 1.27 -10.72 -7.30
CA ARG A 305 0.15 -11.15 -8.16
C ARG A 305 0.22 -10.54 -9.55
N THR A 306 0.59 -9.27 -9.64
CA THR A 306 0.63 -8.50 -10.89
C THR A 306 1.96 -8.58 -11.64
N SER A 307 2.97 -9.27 -11.09
CA SER A 307 4.34 -9.31 -11.61
C SER A 307 4.45 -9.74 -13.07
N GLY A 308 3.52 -10.56 -13.58
CA GLY A 308 3.53 -11.07 -14.94
C GLY A 308 2.77 -10.24 -15.99
N SER A 309 2.19 -9.09 -15.62
CA SER A 309 1.30 -8.32 -16.50
C SER A 309 1.29 -6.83 -16.18
N VAL A 310 1.74 -6.01 -17.14
CA VAL A 310 1.71 -4.54 -17.06
C VAL A 310 0.28 -4.03 -16.83
N MET A 311 -0.71 -4.61 -17.50
CA MET A 311 -2.11 -4.20 -17.38
C MET A 311 -2.66 -4.43 -15.96
N SER A 312 -2.42 -5.63 -15.41
CA SER A 312 -2.77 -5.95 -14.03
C SER A 312 -2.00 -5.05 -13.04
N ARG A 313 -0.71 -4.78 -13.31
CA ARG A 313 0.10 -3.88 -12.49
C ARG A 313 -0.54 -2.49 -12.40
N LEU A 314 -0.87 -1.90 -13.54
CA LEU A 314 -1.47 -0.56 -13.62
C LEU A 314 -2.85 -0.50 -12.95
N ALA A 315 -3.70 -1.50 -13.17
CA ALA A 315 -5.03 -1.54 -12.55
C ALA A 315 -4.96 -1.68 -11.01
N ILE A 316 -4.10 -2.55 -10.50
CA ILE A 316 -4.15 -2.94 -9.10
C ILE A 316 -3.28 -2.03 -8.23
N ILE A 317 -2.12 -1.59 -8.72
CA ILE A 317 -1.20 -0.78 -7.92
C ILE A 317 -1.60 0.70 -7.99
N PRO A 318 -1.31 1.48 -9.05
CA PRO A 318 -1.60 2.91 -9.04
C PRO A 318 -3.09 3.24 -9.06
N MET A 319 -3.94 2.45 -9.74
CA MET A 319 -5.37 2.79 -9.84
C MET A 319 -6.24 2.27 -8.69
N MET A 320 -5.85 1.18 -8.01
CA MET A 320 -6.60 0.65 -6.87
C MET A 320 -5.91 0.93 -5.53
N GLN A 321 -4.61 0.64 -5.38
CA GLN A 321 -3.92 0.82 -4.10
C GLN A 321 -3.67 2.31 -3.82
N GLU A 322 -3.05 3.05 -4.73
CA GLU A 322 -2.77 4.49 -4.49
C GLU A 322 -4.06 5.32 -4.42
N ALA A 323 -5.10 4.92 -5.16
CA ALA A 323 -6.41 5.56 -5.03
C ALA A 323 -7.05 5.42 -3.62
N ARG A 324 -6.59 4.48 -2.79
CA ARG A 324 -7.00 4.42 -1.36
C ARG A 324 -6.36 5.54 -0.55
N GLY A 325 -5.19 6.03 -0.93
CA GLY A 325 -4.56 7.24 -0.38
C GLY A 325 -5.47 8.45 -0.54
N LEU A 326 -6.04 8.65 -1.74
CA LEU A 326 -7.02 9.71 -2.02
C LEU A 326 -8.28 9.63 -1.16
N ASP A 327 -8.72 8.42 -0.82
CA ASP A 327 -9.89 8.19 0.02
C ASP A 327 -9.58 8.40 1.51
N ALA A 328 -8.42 7.94 1.96
CA ALA A 328 -8.07 7.88 3.38
C ALA A 328 -7.38 9.14 3.89
N GLY A 329 -6.64 9.86 3.04
CA GLY A 329 -5.86 11.05 3.37
C GLY A 329 -6.66 12.11 4.14
N PRO A 330 -7.82 12.59 3.63
CA PRO A 330 -8.63 13.58 4.33
C PRO A 330 -9.08 13.12 5.72
N ARG A 331 -9.48 11.86 5.87
CA ARG A 331 -9.90 11.30 7.17
C ARG A 331 -8.73 11.20 8.15
N LEU A 332 -7.54 10.88 7.65
CA LEU A 332 -6.33 10.85 8.47
C LEU A 332 -5.93 12.26 8.92
N PHE A 333 -6.01 13.25 8.02
CA PHE A 333 -5.83 14.66 8.35
C PHE A 333 -6.78 15.09 9.48
N ASP A 334 -8.10 14.87 9.32
CA ASP A 334 -9.10 15.26 10.31
C ASP A 334 -8.85 14.59 11.67
N ARG A 335 -8.46 13.32 11.66
CA ARG A 335 -8.11 12.58 12.88
C ARG A 335 -6.90 13.19 13.59
N LEU A 336 -5.84 13.52 12.86
CA LEU A 336 -4.63 14.11 13.42
C LEU A 336 -4.88 15.52 13.96
N MET A 337 -5.69 16.32 13.25
CA MET A 337 -6.18 17.61 13.74
C MET A 337 -7.00 17.47 15.02
N GLY A 338 -7.91 16.49 15.07
CA GLY A 338 -8.71 16.18 16.26
C GLY A 338 -7.86 15.75 17.47
N ASN A 339 -6.71 15.13 17.24
CA ASN A 339 -5.72 14.81 18.27
C ASN A 339 -4.85 16.03 18.69
N GLY A 340 -5.04 17.19 18.06
CA GLY A 340 -4.22 18.39 18.28
C GLY A 340 -2.83 18.35 17.64
N ASP A 341 -2.54 17.36 16.78
CA ASP A 341 -1.24 17.20 16.12
C ASP A 341 -1.24 17.84 14.73
N THR A 342 -1.24 19.17 14.71
CA THR A 342 -1.31 19.99 13.49
C THR A 342 -0.13 19.76 12.55
N ARG A 343 1.05 19.40 13.09
CA ARG A 343 2.24 19.14 12.31
C ARG A 343 2.12 17.84 11.52
N SER A 344 1.72 16.75 12.18
CA SER A 344 1.47 15.47 11.52
C SER A 344 0.31 15.58 10.52
N ALA A 345 -0.74 16.34 10.87
CA ALA A 345 -1.83 16.62 9.94
C ALA A 345 -1.34 17.34 8.67
N SER A 346 -0.47 18.35 8.82
CA SER A 346 0.08 19.09 7.68
C SER A 346 0.92 18.20 6.75
N ILE A 347 1.69 17.26 7.32
CA ILE A 347 2.42 16.24 6.55
C ILE A 347 1.45 15.38 5.75
N THR A 348 0.45 14.79 6.41
CA THR A 348 -0.57 13.96 5.74
C THR A 348 -1.31 14.74 4.65
N LYS A 349 -1.63 16.02 4.88
CA LYS A 349 -2.29 16.85 3.88
C LYS A 349 -1.43 17.02 2.63
N ARG A 350 -0.14 17.32 2.81
CA ARG A 350 0.80 17.50 1.69
C ARG A 350 0.94 16.21 0.88
N ILE A 351 1.11 15.07 1.55
CA ILE A 351 1.16 13.75 0.90
C ILE A 351 -0.12 13.54 0.08
N ALA A 352 -1.30 13.69 0.70
CA ALA A 352 -2.58 13.50 0.00
C ALA A 352 -2.82 14.44 -1.20
N GLU A 353 -2.19 15.62 -1.21
CA GLU A 353 -2.21 16.54 -2.37
C GLU A 353 -1.33 16.01 -3.52
N GLU A 354 -0.19 15.38 -3.20
CA GLU A 354 0.78 14.84 -4.17
C GLU A 354 0.30 13.50 -4.78
N GLU A 355 -0.43 12.67 -4.02
CA GLU A 355 -1.01 11.37 -4.45
C GLU A 355 -1.89 11.42 -5.72
N VAL A 356 -2.49 12.58 -6.02
CA VAL A 356 -3.35 12.73 -7.22
C VAL A 356 -2.54 12.44 -8.49
N GLY A 357 -1.28 12.88 -8.53
CA GLY A 357 -0.39 12.65 -9.66
C GLY A 357 -0.09 11.17 -9.88
N HIS A 358 0.09 10.41 -8.80
CA HIS A 358 0.46 8.99 -8.86
C HIS A 358 -0.68 8.13 -9.42
N VAL A 359 -1.90 8.39 -8.96
CA VAL A 359 -3.10 7.75 -9.52
C VAL A 359 -3.30 8.17 -10.98
N ALA A 360 -3.10 9.44 -11.31
CA ALA A 360 -3.24 9.95 -12.68
C ALA A 360 -2.25 9.31 -13.67
N VAL A 361 -0.99 9.11 -13.25
CA VAL A 361 0.01 8.36 -14.02
C VAL A 361 -0.49 6.95 -14.33
N GLY A 362 -1.00 6.24 -13.32
CA GLY A 362 -1.55 4.90 -13.49
C GLY A 362 -2.71 4.85 -14.48
N VAL A 363 -3.66 5.78 -14.35
CA VAL A 363 -4.82 5.89 -15.25
C VAL A 363 -4.36 6.20 -16.69
N ALA A 364 -3.45 7.14 -16.88
CA ALA A 364 -2.97 7.55 -18.19
C ALA A 364 -2.33 6.36 -18.93
N TRP A 365 -1.43 5.63 -18.27
CA TRP A 365 -0.81 4.44 -18.86
C TRP A 365 -1.79 3.30 -19.08
N PHE A 366 -2.76 3.10 -18.18
CA PHE A 366 -3.77 2.06 -18.35
C PHE A 366 -4.65 2.32 -19.58
N ILE A 367 -5.08 3.57 -19.77
CA ILE A 367 -5.84 3.99 -20.96
C ILE A 367 -4.98 3.83 -22.21
N ASP A 368 -3.71 4.21 -22.15
CA ASP A 368 -2.79 4.12 -23.28
C ASP A 368 -2.58 2.67 -23.73
N VAL A 369 -2.28 1.76 -22.80
CA VAL A 369 -2.12 0.33 -23.09
C VAL A 369 -3.45 -0.27 -23.58
N CYS A 370 -4.59 0.09 -22.98
CA CYS A 370 -5.91 -0.32 -23.50
C CYS A 370 -6.11 0.13 -24.95
N ARG A 371 -5.75 1.37 -25.28
CA ARG A 371 -5.88 1.92 -26.63
C ARG A 371 -5.00 1.16 -27.62
N ARG A 372 -3.74 0.90 -27.27
CA ARG A 372 -2.81 0.12 -28.10
C ARG A 372 -3.31 -1.32 -28.34
N LEU A 373 -4.08 -1.89 -27.38
CA LEU A 373 -4.68 -3.23 -27.47
C LEU A 373 -6.11 -3.25 -28.03
N GLY A 374 -6.73 -2.10 -28.34
CA GLY A 374 -8.12 -2.03 -28.80
C GLY A 374 -9.16 -2.42 -27.74
N LEU A 375 -8.86 -2.23 -26.45
CA LEU A 375 -9.72 -2.59 -25.32
C LEU A 375 -10.47 -1.37 -24.77
N ASN A 376 -11.68 -1.60 -24.24
CA ASN A 376 -12.38 -0.61 -23.44
C ASN A 376 -11.75 -0.52 -22.04
N PRO A 377 -11.25 0.65 -21.59
CA PRO A 377 -10.59 0.77 -20.29
C PRO A 377 -11.50 0.43 -19.09
N ALA A 378 -12.76 0.87 -19.10
CA ALA A 378 -13.68 0.61 -17.98
C ALA A 378 -13.94 -0.88 -17.81
N ASP A 379 -14.29 -1.56 -18.91
CA ASP A 379 -14.55 -3.00 -18.92
C ASP A 379 -13.31 -3.79 -18.53
N ARG A 380 -12.13 -3.39 -19.04
CA ARG A 380 -10.88 -4.09 -18.75
C ARG A 380 -10.44 -3.92 -17.30
N PHE A 381 -10.55 -2.72 -16.74
CA PHE A 381 -10.22 -2.46 -15.35
C PHE A 381 -11.07 -3.33 -14.42
N GLN A 382 -12.38 -3.39 -14.65
CA GLN A 382 -13.29 -4.23 -13.86
C GLN A 382 -13.06 -5.72 -14.08
N GLY A 383 -12.76 -6.12 -15.32
CA GLY A 383 -12.38 -7.50 -15.64
C GLY A 383 -11.15 -7.94 -14.86
N LEU A 384 -10.10 -7.11 -14.80
CA LEU A 384 -8.88 -7.38 -14.02
C LEU A 384 -9.16 -7.55 -12.53
N LEU A 385 -9.95 -6.63 -11.94
CA LEU A 385 -10.33 -6.77 -10.53
C LEU A 385 -11.07 -8.09 -10.28
N LYS A 386 -11.94 -8.51 -11.20
CA LYS A 386 -12.70 -9.75 -11.08
C LYS A 386 -11.83 -11.01 -11.29
N GLU A 387 -10.88 -10.97 -12.23
CA GLU A 387 -9.91 -12.04 -12.50
C GLU A 387 -9.01 -12.29 -11.28
N ASP A 388 -8.64 -11.23 -10.57
CA ASP A 388 -7.77 -11.27 -9.39
C ASP A 388 -8.55 -11.37 -8.06
N ASP A 389 -9.87 -11.60 -8.11
CA ASP A 389 -10.78 -11.68 -6.94
C ASP A 389 -10.65 -10.48 -5.98
N LEU A 390 -10.51 -9.30 -6.55
CA LEU A 390 -10.35 -8.02 -5.87
C LEU A 390 -11.65 -7.21 -5.93
N GLU A 391 -11.94 -6.55 -4.81
CA GLU A 391 -13.11 -5.70 -4.65
C GLU A 391 -12.69 -4.29 -4.24
N LEU A 392 -13.26 -3.28 -4.92
CA LEU A 392 -13.14 -1.88 -4.49
C LEU A 392 -14.14 -1.62 -3.37
N ARG A 393 -13.62 -1.36 -2.17
CA ARG A 393 -14.43 -1.03 -0.99
C ARG A 393 -14.33 0.44 -0.66
N GLY A 394 -15.48 1.09 -0.60
CA GLY A 394 -15.60 2.49 -0.18
C GLY A 394 -15.50 2.68 1.35
N PRO A 395 -15.71 3.91 1.83
CA PRO A 395 -16.17 5.08 1.07
C PRO A 395 -15.08 5.71 0.19
N PHE A 396 -15.45 6.12 -1.03
CA PHE A 396 -14.54 6.71 -2.00
C PHE A 396 -14.59 8.25 -2.00
N ASN A 397 -13.43 8.89 -2.16
CA ASN A 397 -13.30 10.31 -2.47
C ASN A 397 -13.46 10.53 -3.98
N HIS A 398 -14.70 10.63 -4.45
CA HIS A 398 -14.98 10.75 -5.88
C HIS A 398 -14.40 11.99 -6.52
N SER A 399 -14.38 13.12 -5.82
CA SER A 399 -13.78 14.34 -6.34
C SER A 399 -12.30 14.16 -6.65
N ALA A 400 -11.54 13.55 -5.73
CA ALA A 400 -10.12 13.30 -5.94
C ALA A 400 -9.87 12.22 -7.01
N ARG A 401 -10.64 11.13 -6.99
CA ARG A 401 -10.52 10.07 -8.02
C ARG A 401 -10.83 10.59 -9.43
N ILE A 402 -11.89 11.38 -9.59
CA ILE A 402 -12.24 12.02 -10.88
C ILE A 402 -11.14 13.00 -11.30
N LEU A 403 -10.59 13.78 -10.36
CA LEU A 403 -9.48 14.68 -10.66
C LEU A 403 -8.26 13.91 -11.19
N ALA A 404 -7.94 12.76 -10.59
CA ALA A 404 -6.90 11.86 -11.06
C ALA A 404 -7.27 11.09 -12.37
N GLY A 405 -8.41 11.39 -12.97
CA GLY A 405 -8.87 10.75 -14.21
C GLY A 405 -9.56 9.40 -14.01
N LEU A 406 -9.79 8.93 -12.78
CA LEU A 406 -10.49 7.68 -12.46
C LEU A 406 -12.00 7.92 -12.30
N PRO A 407 -12.83 7.60 -13.31
CA PRO A 407 -14.24 7.97 -13.31
C PRO A 407 -15.07 7.11 -12.35
N ARG A 408 -16.24 7.64 -11.96
CA ARG A 408 -17.12 7.00 -10.98
C ARG A 408 -17.61 5.62 -11.43
N ASP A 409 -18.03 5.49 -12.68
CA ASP A 409 -18.57 4.26 -13.27
C ASP A 409 -17.55 3.11 -13.26
N TRP A 410 -16.25 3.39 -13.37
CA TRP A 410 -15.21 2.39 -13.24
C TRP A 410 -15.23 1.71 -11.86
N CYS A 411 -15.62 2.45 -10.82
CA CYS A 411 -15.69 1.97 -9.44
C CYS A 411 -17.03 1.29 -9.07
N TYR A 412 -18.08 1.40 -9.89
CA TYR A 412 -19.45 1.02 -9.47
C TYR A 412 -20.24 0.08 -10.39
N LEU A 413 -19.78 -0.25 -11.60
CA LEU A 413 -20.59 -1.12 -12.49
C LEU A 413 -20.78 -2.55 -11.95
N GLN A 414 -20.05 -2.97 -10.92
CA GLN A 414 -20.31 -4.24 -10.23
C GLN A 414 -21.69 -4.30 -9.53
N MET A 415 -22.38 -3.16 -9.31
CA MET A 415 -23.69 -3.15 -8.65
C MET A 415 -24.90 -3.33 -9.59
N ASN A 416 -24.73 -3.19 -10.91
CA ASN A 416 -25.85 -3.17 -11.86
C ASN A 416 -26.07 -4.50 -12.61
N ALA A 417 -25.06 -5.37 -12.71
CA ALA A 417 -25.23 -6.68 -13.36
C ALA A 417 -26.05 -7.65 -12.50
N VAL A 418 -25.86 -7.66 -11.19
CA VAL A 418 -26.56 -8.59 -10.26
C VAL A 418 -28.06 -8.28 -10.14
N LYS A 419 -28.50 -7.03 -10.37
CA LYS A 419 -29.92 -6.65 -10.32
C LYS A 419 -30.68 -6.87 -11.62
N MET A 420 -30.00 -7.09 -12.75
CA MET A 420 -30.65 -7.39 -14.03
C MET A 420 -30.90 -8.91 -14.18
N GLU A 421 -29.99 -9.76 -13.68
CA GLU A 421 -30.15 -11.22 -13.73
C GLU A 421 -31.22 -11.77 -12.77
N SER A 422 -31.50 -11.08 -11.67
CA SER A 422 -32.53 -11.52 -10.72
C SER A 422 -33.96 -11.12 -11.12
N ARG A 423 -34.16 -10.48 -12.29
CA ARG A 423 -35.48 -9.99 -12.76
C ARG A 423 -36.00 -10.69 -14.01
N SER A 424 -35.27 -11.64 -14.60
CA SER A 424 -35.64 -12.26 -15.88
C SER A 424 -36.09 -13.73 -15.81
N LEU A 425 -36.36 -14.28 -14.62
CA LEU A 425 -36.93 -15.63 -14.48
C LEU A 425 -38.34 -15.61 -13.86
N ILE A 426 -39.29 -15.09 -14.63
CA ILE A 426 -40.70 -15.50 -14.50
C ILE A 426 -41.04 -16.19 -15.83
N PRO A 427 -41.22 -17.53 -15.86
CA PRO A 427 -41.68 -18.18 -17.07
C PRO A 427 -43.15 -17.83 -17.30
N VAL A 428 -43.42 -17.06 -18.35
CA VAL A 428 -44.76 -16.85 -18.90
C VAL A 428 -45.24 -18.20 -19.45
N LYS A 429 -46.01 -18.94 -18.65
CA LYS A 429 -46.85 -20.04 -19.15
C LYS A 429 -48.22 -19.47 -19.53
N MET A 430 -48.43 -19.40 -20.84
CA MET A 430 -49.65 -19.80 -21.56
C MET A 430 -50.97 -19.73 -20.79
N PHE A 431 -51.88 -18.83 -21.18
CA PHE A 431 -53.27 -19.17 -21.47
C PHE A 431 -53.94 -18.02 -22.25
N VAL A 432 -54.23 -18.26 -23.52
CA VAL A 432 -55.12 -17.44 -24.35
C VAL A 432 -56.11 -18.40 -25.00
N LEU A 433 -57.39 -18.06 -24.84
CA LEU A 433 -58.61 -18.53 -25.51
C LEU A 433 -59.22 -19.88 -25.08
N GLU A 434 -60.32 -19.77 -24.35
CA GLU A 434 -61.56 -20.42 -24.78
C GLU A 434 -62.77 -19.55 -24.41
N CYS A 435 -63.41 -18.98 -25.43
CA CYS A 435 -64.77 -18.48 -25.36
C CYS A 435 -65.72 -19.67 -25.22
N GLN A 436 -66.64 -19.66 -24.25
CA GLN A 436 -68.10 -19.87 -24.43
C GLN A 436 -68.81 -20.20 -23.11
N ARG A 437 -70.06 -19.71 -23.01
CA ARG A 437 -71.15 -19.97 -22.04
C ARG A 437 -71.08 -19.14 -20.75
N SER A 438 -71.93 -18.12 -20.53
CA SER A 438 -73.40 -18.03 -20.56
C SER A 438 -74.09 -18.93 -19.52
N MET A 439 -74.70 -18.24 -18.53
CA MET A 439 -75.86 -18.62 -17.70
C MET A 439 -75.70 -19.64 -16.54
N ALA A 440 -76.37 -19.28 -15.43
CA ALA A 440 -76.72 -20.05 -14.22
C ALA A 440 -75.53 -20.38 -13.27
N ASP A 441 -75.54 -20.10 -11.97
CA ASP A 441 -76.55 -19.68 -10.98
C ASP A 441 -75.90 -18.78 -9.91
#